data_AF-A0A843E343-F1
#
_entry.id   AF-A0A843E343-F1
#
_cell.length_a   1.000
_cell.length_b   1.000
_cell.length_c   1.000
_cell.angle_alpha   90.00
_cell.angle_beta   90.00
_cell.angle_gamma   90.00
#
_symmetry.space_group_name_H-M   'P 1'
#
loop_
_entity.id
_entity.type
_entity.pdbx_description
1 polymer ?
#
loop_
_entity_poly.entity_id
_entity_poly.type
_entity_poly.pdbx_seq_one_letter_code
_entity_poly.pdbx_strand_id
1 'polypeptide(L)'
;TQYAAKLIKEKKLAILQPFEHKVTYHDPCHLGRHMGVYDAPRDILKAIKGLELIEMPRNRANSMCCGAGGGYKSQFNNFAVRIAADRVREAEATGAEYLVTSCPFCVTNLSQGAAAIKSKIKVVDVSDILLQVTEAPKEEPKAE
;
A
#
# COMPACT_ATOMS: atom_id res chain seq x y z
N THR A 1 -0.91 -9.18 -6.95
CA THR A 1 -0.01 -9.58 -5.84
C THR A 1 0.31 -11.06 -5.85
N GLN A 2 -0.66 -11.96 -6.02
CA GLN A 2 -0.43 -13.43 -5.99
C GLN A 2 0.70 -13.90 -6.90
N TYR A 3 0.78 -13.37 -8.13
CA TYR A 3 1.84 -13.75 -9.06
C TYR A 3 3.24 -13.29 -8.61
N ALA A 4 3.37 -12.06 -8.13
CA ALA A 4 4.64 -11.56 -7.57
C ALA A 4 5.06 -12.38 -6.32
N ALA A 5 4.12 -12.68 -5.41
CA ALA A 5 4.38 -13.53 -4.26
C ALA A 5 4.89 -14.92 -4.68
N LYS A 6 4.28 -15.52 -5.72
CA LYS A 6 4.74 -16.78 -6.31
C LYS A 6 6.18 -16.68 -6.84
N LEU A 7 6.50 -15.63 -7.60
CA LEU A 7 7.85 -15.45 -8.17
C LEU A 7 8.91 -15.24 -7.09
N ILE A 8 8.60 -14.51 -6.01
CA ILE A 8 9.50 -14.34 -4.86
C ILE A 8 9.76 -15.70 -4.20
N LYS A 9 8.70 -16.47 -3.93
CA LYS A 9 8.80 -17.82 -3.35
C LYS A 9 9.62 -18.78 -4.21
N GLU A 10 9.45 -18.71 -5.53
CA GLU A 10 10.22 -19.48 -6.51
C GLU A 10 11.63 -18.95 -6.75
N LYS A 11 12.05 -17.88 -6.06
CA LYS A 11 13.34 -17.17 -6.27
C LYS A 11 13.56 -16.68 -7.71
N LYS A 12 12.48 -16.46 -8.46
CA LYS A 12 12.48 -15.88 -9.81
C LYS A 12 12.38 -14.36 -9.81
N LEU A 13 12.00 -13.77 -8.67
CA LEU A 13 12.07 -12.34 -8.41
C LEU A 13 12.93 -12.14 -7.16
N ALA A 14 14.15 -11.65 -7.35
CA ALA A 14 15.11 -11.43 -6.27
C ALA A 14 14.88 -10.08 -5.60
N ILE A 15 14.74 -10.08 -4.27
CA ILE A 15 14.73 -8.87 -3.44
C ILE A 15 16.17 -8.58 -3.06
N LEU A 16 16.73 -7.52 -3.62
CA LEU A 16 18.15 -7.17 -3.57
C LEU A 16 18.44 -6.09 -2.52
N GLN A 17 17.51 -5.16 -2.30
CA GLN A 17 17.70 -4.04 -1.38
C GLN A 17 16.78 -4.15 -0.14
N PRO A 18 17.25 -3.70 1.05
CA PRO A 18 16.37 -3.56 2.20
C PRO A 18 15.43 -2.36 2.01
N PHE A 19 14.35 -2.34 2.80
CA PHE A 19 13.42 -1.22 2.88
C PHE A 19 13.11 -0.94 4.35
N GLU A 20 13.93 -0.10 4.99
CA GLU A 20 13.94 0.12 6.45
C GLU A 20 12.86 1.13 6.89
N HIS A 21 11.60 0.78 6.67
CA HIS A 21 10.46 1.62 7.04
C HIS A 21 9.34 0.85 7.72
N LYS A 22 8.56 1.57 8.53
CA LYS A 22 7.28 1.07 9.06
C LYS A 22 6.19 1.21 8.02
N VAL A 23 5.56 0.10 7.68
CA VAL A 23 4.57 0.00 6.61
C VAL A 23 3.28 -0.55 7.17
N THR A 24 2.15 0.02 6.77
CA THR A 24 0.84 -0.57 6.99
C THR A 24 0.15 -0.87 5.66
N TYR A 25 -0.80 -1.80 5.66
CA TYR A 25 -1.47 -2.25 4.45
C TYR A 25 -2.98 -1.97 4.48
N HIS A 26 -3.48 -1.34 3.42
CA HIS A 26 -4.90 -1.21 3.14
C HIS A 26 -5.35 -2.35 2.24
N ASP A 27 -6.20 -3.24 2.77
CA ASP A 27 -6.84 -4.28 1.99
C ASP A 27 -7.90 -3.68 1.04
N PRO A 28 -7.71 -3.74 -0.30
CA PRO A 28 -8.71 -3.28 -1.25
C PRO A 28 -9.94 -4.19 -1.21
N CYS A 29 -11.14 -3.61 -1.29
CA CYS A 29 -12.39 -4.39 -1.18
C CYS A 29 -12.53 -5.49 -2.23
N HIS A 30 -12.16 -5.25 -3.50
CA HIS A 30 -12.22 -6.26 -4.55
C HIS A 30 -11.23 -7.41 -4.33
N LEU A 31 -9.99 -7.11 -3.97
CA LEU A 31 -8.99 -8.15 -3.73
C LEU A 31 -9.27 -8.94 -2.44
N GLY A 32 -9.62 -8.23 -1.36
CA GLY A 32 -9.93 -8.83 -0.08
C GLY A 32 -11.31 -9.49 -0.06
N ARG A 33 -12.38 -8.70 0.00
CA ARG A 33 -13.75 -9.22 0.25
C ARG A 33 -14.31 -10.04 -0.89
N HIS A 34 -14.05 -9.66 -2.14
CA HIS A 34 -14.61 -10.35 -3.30
C HIS A 34 -13.76 -11.53 -3.78
N MET A 35 -12.44 -11.47 -3.62
CA MET A 35 -11.54 -12.55 -4.08
C MET A 35 -10.90 -13.36 -2.94
N GLY A 36 -11.08 -12.98 -1.68
CA GLY A 36 -10.54 -13.68 -0.52
C GLY A 36 -9.02 -13.57 -0.36
N VAL A 37 -8.38 -12.62 -1.08
CA VAL A 37 -6.92 -12.52 -1.12
C VAL A 37 -6.44 -11.48 -0.11
N TYR A 38 -5.86 -11.97 0.98
CA TYR A 38 -5.32 -11.13 2.05
C TYR A 38 -3.82 -11.38 2.29
N ASP A 39 -3.36 -12.62 2.12
CA ASP A 39 -2.00 -12.98 2.53
C ASP A 39 -0.97 -12.65 1.46
N ALA A 40 -1.28 -12.82 0.17
CA ALA A 40 -0.30 -12.57 -0.90
C ALA A 40 0.36 -11.16 -0.87
N PRO A 41 -0.37 -10.05 -0.64
CA PRO A 41 0.26 -8.74 -0.44
C PRO A 41 1.18 -8.69 0.79
N ARG A 42 0.79 -9.34 1.89
CA ARG A 42 1.56 -9.37 3.14
C ARG A 42 2.80 -10.24 3.00
N ASP A 43 2.70 -11.36 2.29
CA ASP A 43 3.82 -12.26 2.00
C ASP A 43 4.90 -11.54 1.19
N ILE A 44 4.50 -10.70 0.22
CA ILE A 44 5.43 -9.83 -0.49
C ILE A 44 6.14 -8.89 0.48
N LEU A 45 5.39 -8.14 1.29
CA LEU A 45 5.96 -7.13 2.20
C LEU A 45 6.89 -7.76 3.25
N LYS A 46 6.50 -8.91 3.81
CA LYS A 46 7.31 -9.67 4.80
C LYS A 46 8.58 -10.28 4.22
N ALA A 47 8.64 -10.49 2.90
CA ALA A 47 9.84 -10.99 2.24
C ALA A 47 10.94 -9.91 2.11
N ILE A 48 10.60 -8.64 2.34
CA ILE A 48 11.52 -7.52 2.20
C ILE A 48 12.29 -7.30 3.50
N LYS A 49 13.62 -7.36 3.42
CA LYS A 49 14.49 -7.14 4.58
C LYS A 49 14.34 -5.71 5.09
N GLY A 50 14.24 -5.53 6.40
CA GLY A 50 14.14 -4.21 7.05
C GLY A 50 12.72 -3.63 7.10
N LEU A 51 11.77 -4.17 6.34
CA LEU A 51 10.39 -3.69 6.32
C LEU A 51 9.63 -4.20 7.54
N GLU A 52 9.09 -3.29 8.35
CA GLU A 52 8.24 -3.61 9.49
C GLU A 52 6.76 -3.44 9.11
N LEU A 53 6.04 -4.55 8.96
CA LEU A 53 4.60 -4.52 8.65
C LEU A 53 3.76 -4.41 9.93
N ILE A 54 3.05 -3.30 10.09
CA ILE A 54 2.15 -3.01 11.21
C ILE A 54 0.71 -2.93 10.68
N GLU A 55 -0.18 -3.77 11.21
CA GLU A 55 -1.58 -3.79 10.77
C GLU A 55 -2.40 -2.66 11.43
N MET A 56 -3.27 -2.04 10.64
CA MET A 56 -4.34 -1.19 11.18
C MET A 56 -5.39 -2.04 11.92
N PRO A 57 -6.09 -1.50 12.93
CA PRO A 57 -7.11 -2.23 13.69
C PRO A 57 -8.18 -2.87 12.80
N ARG A 58 -8.67 -2.12 11.80
CA ARG A 58 -9.58 -2.64 10.79
C ARG A 58 -8.78 -3.08 9.58
N ASN A 59 -8.45 -4.36 9.50
CA ASN A 59 -7.75 -4.99 8.37
C ASN A 59 -8.56 -6.16 7.80
N ARG A 60 -8.06 -6.75 6.72
CA ARG A 60 -8.64 -7.90 6.02
C ARG A 60 -10.11 -7.67 5.68
N ALA A 61 -11.00 -8.60 6.03
CA ALA A 61 -12.44 -8.49 5.78
C ALA A 61 -13.09 -7.27 6.47
N ASN A 62 -12.46 -6.75 7.53
CA ASN A 62 -12.93 -5.59 8.28
C ASN A 62 -12.36 -4.25 7.76
N SER A 63 -11.47 -4.27 6.75
CA SER A 63 -10.84 -3.05 6.20
C SER A 63 -11.86 -2.01 5.75
N MET A 64 -11.71 -0.76 6.19
CA MET A 64 -12.56 0.32 5.69
C MET A 64 -12.40 0.50 4.18
N CYS A 65 -13.48 0.85 3.49
CA CYS A 65 -13.41 1.22 2.08
C CYS A 65 -12.57 2.49 1.91
N CYS A 66 -11.80 2.59 0.81
CA CYS A 66 -11.11 3.83 0.46
C CYS A 66 -12.05 4.94 -0.02
N GLY A 67 -13.29 4.62 -0.42
CA GLY A 67 -14.29 5.56 -0.95
C GLY A 67 -14.29 5.75 -2.46
N ALA A 68 -13.39 5.11 -3.21
CA ALA A 68 -13.24 5.37 -4.65
C ALA A 68 -14.17 4.56 -5.57
N GLY A 69 -14.50 3.33 -5.17
CA GLY A 69 -15.13 2.33 -6.04
C GLY A 69 -16.63 2.55 -6.32
N GLY A 70 -17.20 1.70 -7.18
CA GLY A 70 -18.64 1.64 -7.43
C GLY A 70 -19.27 2.90 -8.05
N GLY A 71 -18.48 3.77 -8.68
CA GLY A 71 -18.96 5.06 -9.18
C GLY A 71 -19.24 6.11 -8.08
N TYR A 72 -18.95 5.79 -6.82
CA TYR A 72 -19.24 6.69 -5.71
C TYR A 72 -18.43 7.98 -5.80
N LYS A 73 -17.12 7.87 -6.10
CA LYS A 73 -16.25 9.04 -6.22
C LYS A 73 -16.64 9.99 -7.36
N SER A 74 -17.10 9.45 -8.50
CA SER A 74 -17.52 10.30 -9.63
C SER A 74 -18.75 11.15 -9.29
N GLN A 75 -19.67 10.62 -8.47
CA GLN A 75 -20.87 11.35 -8.06
C GLN A 75 -20.64 12.20 -6.80
N PHE A 76 -19.82 11.71 -5.86
CA PHE A 76 -19.69 12.25 -4.50
C PHE A 76 -18.22 12.43 -4.10
N ASN A 77 -17.43 13.08 -4.94
CA ASN A 77 -15.98 13.21 -4.76
C ASN A 77 -15.57 13.71 -3.36
N ASN A 78 -16.24 14.76 -2.86
CA ASN A 78 -15.91 15.33 -1.55
C ASN A 78 -16.11 14.32 -0.41
N PHE A 79 -17.16 13.49 -0.48
CA PHE A 79 -17.41 12.45 0.51
C PHE A 79 -16.42 11.29 0.36
N ALA A 80 -16.09 10.89 -0.87
CA ALA A 80 -15.08 9.88 -1.13
C ALA A 80 -13.71 10.25 -0.54
N VAL A 81 -13.30 11.52 -0.65
CA VAL A 81 -12.05 12.02 -0.07
C VAL A 81 -12.12 12.06 1.46
N ARG A 82 -13.26 12.39 2.06
CA ARG A 82 -13.45 12.33 3.53
C ARG A 82 -13.30 10.90 4.07
N ILE A 83 -13.90 9.91 3.40
CA ILE A 83 -13.75 8.50 3.76
C ILE A 83 -12.28 8.07 3.68
N ALA A 84 -11.58 8.46 2.61
CA ALA A 84 -10.15 8.21 2.48
C ALA A 84 -9.34 8.85 3.60
N ALA A 85 -9.62 10.11 3.95
CA ALA A 85 -8.96 10.81 5.04
C ALA A 85 -9.11 10.09 6.39
N ASP A 86 -10.30 9.58 6.70
CA ASP A 86 -10.53 8.80 7.92
C ASP A 86 -9.69 7.51 7.94
N ARG A 87 -9.55 6.85 6.78
CA ARG A 87 -8.68 5.68 6.65
C ARG A 87 -7.20 6.03 6.81
N VAL A 88 -6.77 7.17 6.28
CA VAL A 88 -5.39 7.65 6.43
C VAL A 88 -5.07 7.97 7.89
N ARG A 89 -5.98 8.58 8.65
CA ARG A 89 -5.77 8.81 10.09
C ARG A 89 -5.58 7.52 10.88
N GLU A 90 -6.31 6.47 10.51
CA GLU A 90 -6.13 5.14 11.12
C GLU A 90 -4.74 4.57 10.80
N ALA A 91 -4.24 4.78 9.58
CA ALA A 91 -2.88 4.39 9.20
C ALA A 91 -1.81 5.18 9.96
N GLU A 92 -1.99 6.50 10.13
CA GLU A 92 -1.08 7.34 10.94
C GLU A 92 -1.04 6.90 12.40
N ALA A 93 -2.20 6.51 12.95
CA ALA A 93 -2.31 6.06 14.33
C ALA A 93 -1.50 4.79 14.63
N THR A 94 -1.13 3.99 13.61
CA THR A 94 -0.23 2.84 13.79
C THR A 94 1.25 3.24 13.85
N GLY A 95 1.58 4.50 13.56
CA GLY A 95 2.97 4.97 13.43
C GLY A 95 3.65 4.52 12.13
N ALA A 96 2.89 4.13 11.11
CA ALA A 96 3.44 3.75 9.81
C ALA A 96 3.86 4.99 9.00
N GLU A 97 4.95 4.87 8.26
CA GLU A 97 5.45 5.87 7.32
C GLU A 97 4.83 5.70 5.93
N TYR A 98 4.43 4.46 5.59
CA TYR A 98 3.82 4.11 4.31
C TYR A 98 2.47 3.43 4.50
N LEU A 99 1.47 3.87 3.75
CA LEU A 99 0.18 3.20 3.56
C LEU A 99 0.19 2.51 2.19
N VAL A 100 0.40 1.20 2.20
CA VAL A 100 0.51 0.41 0.98
C VAL A 100 -0.84 -0.19 0.61
N THR A 101 -1.12 -0.27 -0.67
CA THR A 101 -2.28 -0.98 -1.22
C THR A 101 -1.87 -1.70 -2.50
N SER A 102 -2.77 -2.47 -3.10
CA SER A 102 -2.57 -3.11 -4.40
C SER A 102 -3.71 -2.80 -5.37
N CYS A 103 -4.28 -1.61 -5.23
CA CYS A 103 -5.40 -1.14 -6.04
C CYS A 103 -5.15 0.33 -6.43
N PRO A 104 -5.04 0.66 -7.73
CA PRO A 104 -4.71 2.01 -8.17
C PRO A 104 -5.80 3.03 -7.82
N PHE A 105 -7.07 2.62 -7.79
CA PHE A 105 -8.16 3.48 -7.30
C PHE A 105 -8.01 3.82 -5.81
N CYS A 106 -7.54 2.85 -5.02
CA CYS A 106 -7.26 3.08 -3.60
C CYS A 106 -6.08 4.04 -3.46
N VAL A 107 -4.98 3.85 -4.21
CA VAL A 107 -3.83 4.77 -4.21
C VAL A 107 -4.30 6.19 -4.48
N THR A 108 -4.98 6.44 -5.60
CA THR A 108 -5.45 7.77 -5.98
C THR A 108 -6.29 8.43 -4.90
N ASN A 109 -7.29 7.72 -4.34
CA ASN A 109 -8.19 8.34 -3.39
C ASN A 109 -7.59 8.48 -1.99
N LEU A 110 -6.79 7.51 -1.54
CA LEU A 110 -6.06 7.59 -0.27
C LEU A 110 -5.01 8.70 -0.31
N SER A 111 -4.30 8.90 -1.43
CA SER A 111 -3.38 10.04 -1.61
C SER A 111 -4.10 11.38 -1.51
N GLN A 112 -5.30 11.49 -2.09
CA GLN A 112 -6.13 12.70 -1.93
C GLN A 112 -6.62 12.88 -0.50
N GLY A 113 -7.00 11.79 0.19
CA GLY A 113 -7.35 11.80 1.61
C GLY A 113 -6.19 12.27 2.49
N ALA A 114 -4.98 11.77 2.23
CA ALA A 114 -3.74 12.17 2.91
C ALA A 114 -3.44 13.66 2.70
N ALA A 115 -3.52 14.13 1.45
CA ALA A 115 -3.34 15.55 1.12
C ALA A 115 -4.37 16.44 1.83
N ALA A 116 -5.64 16.03 1.88
CA ALA A 116 -6.72 16.79 2.50
C ALA A 116 -6.50 17.03 4.01
N ILE A 117 -5.81 16.11 4.69
CA ILE A 117 -5.49 16.25 6.12
C ILE A 117 -4.04 16.65 6.38
N LYS A 118 -3.27 16.97 5.33
CA LYS A 118 -1.83 17.29 5.40
C LYS A 118 -1.02 16.19 6.09
N SER A 119 -1.41 14.93 5.88
CA SER A 119 -0.70 13.77 6.40
C SER A 119 0.69 13.67 5.80
N LYS A 120 1.64 13.15 6.58
CA LYS A 120 3.01 12.85 6.12
C LYS A 120 3.16 11.41 5.62
N ILE A 121 2.14 10.56 5.78
CA ILE A 121 2.21 9.17 5.36
C ILE A 121 2.29 9.09 3.83
N LYS A 122 3.16 8.22 3.31
CA LYS A 122 3.30 8.00 1.88
C LYS A 122 2.33 6.90 1.43
N VAL A 123 1.41 7.25 0.55
CA VAL A 123 0.47 6.29 -0.04
C VAL A 123 1.06 5.76 -1.34
N VAL A 124 1.27 4.45 -1.43
CA VAL A 124 1.93 3.81 -2.58
C VAL A 124 1.28 2.47 -2.96
N ASP A 125 1.49 2.04 -4.20
CA ASP A 125 1.18 0.66 -4.57
C ASP A 125 2.30 -0.28 -4.11
N VAL A 126 1.96 -1.54 -3.84
CA VAL A 126 2.93 -2.59 -3.53
C VAL A 126 3.98 -2.76 -4.64
N SER A 127 3.62 -2.48 -5.91
CA SER A 127 4.58 -2.47 -7.02
C SER A 127 5.67 -1.41 -6.87
N ASP A 128 5.39 -0.27 -6.25
CA ASP A 128 6.36 0.83 -6.09
C ASP A 128 7.47 0.43 -5.11
N ILE A 129 7.11 -0.32 -4.06
CA ILE A 129 8.08 -0.90 -3.13
C ILE A 129 8.85 -2.02 -3.82
N LEU A 130 8.16 -2.92 -4.54
CA LEU A 130 8.82 -3.99 -5.28
C LEU A 130 9.87 -3.45 -6.26
N LEU A 131 9.56 -2.37 -6.98
CA LEU A 131 10.50 -1.74 -7.89
C LEU A 131 11.78 -1.29 -7.17
N GLN A 132 11.65 -0.60 -6.03
CA GLN A 132 12.78 -0.11 -5.24
C GLN A 132 13.68 -1.23 -4.70
N VAL A 133 13.10 -2.38 -4.36
CA VAL A 133 13.85 -3.48 -3.73
C VAL A 133 14.35 -4.53 -4.71
N THR A 134 13.85 -4.54 -5.94
CA THR A 134 14.25 -5.51 -6.99
C THR A 134 15.19 -4.91 -8.04
N GLU A 135 15.17 -3.59 -8.24
CA GLU A 135 16.20 -2.91 -9.03
C GLU A 135 17.50 -2.75 -8.22
N ALA A 136 18.66 -2.80 -8.91
CA ALA A 136 19.93 -2.36 -8.31
C ALA A 136 19.85 -0.85 -8.05
N PRO A 137 20.56 -0.30 -7.04
CA PRO A 137 20.64 1.14 -6.87
C PRO A 137 21.12 1.75 -8.18
N LYS A 138 20.36 2.68 -8.75
CA LYS A 138 20.91 3.55 -9.80
C LYS A 138 22.06 4.28 -9.13
N GLU A 139 23.30 4.00 -9.52
CA GLU A 139 24.41 4.89 -9.18
C GLU A 139 23.96 6.30 -9.55
N GLU A 140 23.92 7.21 -8.57
CA GLU A 140 23.86 8.63 -8.90
C GLU A 140 25.10 8.90 -9.76
N PRO A 141 24.96 9.46 -10.98
CA PRO A 141 26.13 9.84 -11.74
C PRO A 141 26.91 10.81 -10.86
N LYS A 142 28.15 10.44 -10.52
CA LYS A 142 29.08 11.32 -9.84
C LYS A 142 29.10 12.63 -10.62
N ALA A 143 28.81 13.73 -9.94
CA ALA A 143 29.09 15.05 -10.47
C ALA A 143 30.60 15.11 -10.71
N GLU A 144 31.01 15.00 -11.98
CA GLU A 144 32.31 15.48 -12.46
C GLU A 144 32.27 17.00 -12.63
#